data_AF-A0A9D4CNR9-F1
#
_entry.id   AF-A0A9D4CNR9-F1
#
_cell.length_a   1.000
_cell.length_b   1.000
_cell.length_c   1.000
_cell.angle_alpha   90.00
_cell.angle_beta   90.00
_cell.angle_gamma   90.00
#
_symmetry.space_group_name_H-M   'P 1'
#
loop_
_entity.id
_entity.type
_entity.pdbx_description
1 polymer ?
#
loop_
_entity_poly.entity_id
_entity_poly.type
_entity_poly.pdbx_seq_one_letter_code
_entity_poly.pdbx_strand_id
1 'polypeptide(L)'
;MSRQAARAGDPRKVNGELFTLTYGALVAQLLRDYEDDEEVNKQLEKMGYNIGIRLIEDFLARSNTSRCSDFRETADVISKVAFKMYLGITPVVSNWSPAGDEFSLLMENNPLIDFVELPDGHNNLNYSNLLCGVLKGALEMVQMDVEVKFVQDQLKGENITELRLKFLKRLEDAVPVGED
;
A
#
# COMPACT_ATOMS: atom_id res chain seq x y z
N MET A 1 5.21 39.17 -16.94
CA MET A 1 4.55 37.92 -17.35
C MET A 1 5.52 36.77 -17.10
N SER A 2 5.39 36.10 -15.95
CA SER A 2 6.26 34.98 -15.57
C SER A 2 5.73 33.73 -16.24
N ARG A 3 6.53 33.14 -17.14
CA ARG A 3 6.20 31.84 -17.77
C ARG A 3 6.22 30.79 -16.67
N GLN A 4 5.03 30.25 -16.37
CA GLN A 4 4.84 29.07 -15.57
C GLN A 4 5.64 27.94 -16.23
N ALA A 5 6.77 27.57 -15.64
CA ALA A 5 7.48 26.38 -16.02
C ALA A 5 6.54 25.20 -15.73
N ALA A 6 5.96 24.62 -16.78
CA ALA A 6 5.35 23.31 -16.69
C ALA A 6 6.39 22.39 -16.07
N ARG A 7 6.14 21.91 -14.85
CA ARG A 7 6.98 20.89 -14.20
C ARG A 7 7.06 19.73 -15.18
N ALA A 8 8.22 19.56 -15.83
CA ALA A 8 8.55 18.33 -16.52
C ALA A 8 8.29 17.20 -15.52
N GLY A 9 7.41 16.26 -15.87
CA GLY A 9 7.19 15.08 -15.05
C GLY A 9 8.53 14.39 -14.78
N ASP A 10 8.70 13.81 -13.60
CA ASP A 10 9.90 13.03 -13.27
C ASP A 10 10.14 12.05 -14.44
N PRO A 11 11.28 12.11 -15.15
CA PRO A 11 11.53 11.33 -16.37
C PRO A 11 11.51 9.81 -16.12
N ARG A 12 11.47 9.39 -14.85
CA ARG A 12 11.31 8.01 -14.41
C ARG A 12 9.86 7.56 -14.29
N LYS A 13 8.87 8.45 -14.46
CA LYS A 13 7.45 8.08 -14.43
C LYS A 13 7.11 7.25 -15.65
N VAL A 14 6.66 6.04 -15.38
CA VAL A 14 6.16 5.08 -16.37
C VAL A 14 4.64 5.26 -16.50
N ASN A 15 4.06 4.88 -17.64
CA ASN A 15 2.60 4.86 -17.82
C ASN A 15 1.95 3.95 -16.75
N GLY A 16 0.93 4.44 -16.06
CA GLY A 16 0.18 3.69 -15.06
C GLY A 16 -0.48 2.43 -15.65
N GLU A 17 -0.99 2.49 -16.88
CA GLU A 17 -1.60 1.34 -17.55
C GLU A 17 -0.61 0.19 -17.74
N LEU A 18 0.66 0.51 -18.03
CA LEU A 18 1.70 -0.51 -18.13
C LEU A 18 1.89 -1.23 -16.79
N PHE A 19 1.86 -0.50 -15.68
CA PHE A 19 1.93 -1.08 -14.35
C PHE A 19 0.69 -1.92 -14.03
N THR A 20 -0.52 -1.41 -14.30
CA THR A 20 -1.79 -2.13 -14.10
C THR A 20 -1.82 -3.45 -14.88
N LEU A 21 -1.46 -3.43 -16.17
CA LEU A 21 -1.41 -4.65 -17.00
C LEU A 21 -0.33 -5.64 -16.53
N THR A 22 0.82 -5.13 -16.09
CA THR A 22 1.89 -5.97 -15.53
C THR A 22 1.42 -6.64 -14.23
N TYR A 23 0.74 -5.88 -13.36
CA TYR A 23 0.16 -6.41 -12.14
C TYR A 23 -0.93 -7.45 -12.43
N GLY A 24 -1.79 -7.20 -13.42
CA GLY A 24 -2.80 -8.18 -13.83
C GLY A 24 -2.22 -9.47 -14.39
N ALA A 25 -1.14 -9.39 -15.17
CA ALA A 25 -0.41 -10.58 -15.61
C ALA A 25 0.19 -11.37 -14.43
N LEU A 26 0.70 -10.68 -13.40
CA LEU A 26 1.20 -11.31 -12.17
C LEU A 26 0.07 -12.04 -11.43
N VAL A 27 -1.07 -11.38 -11.17
CA VAL A 27 -2.21 -12.00 -10.47
C VAL A 27 -2.76 -13.19 -11.25
N ALA A 28 -2.92 -13.05 -12.58
CA ALA A 28 -3.39 -14.14 -13.43
C ALA A 28 -2.41 -15.33 -13.49
N GLN A 29 -1.10 -15.09 -13.31
CA GLN A 29 -0.13 -16.17 -13.16
C GLN A 29 -0.30 -16.89 -11.81
N LEU A 30 -0.43 -16.15 -10.71
CA LEU A 30 -0.62 -16.75 -9.37
C LEU A 30 -1.90 -17.58 -9.29
N LEU A 31 -3.01 -17.10 -9.86
CA LEU A 31 -4.27 -17.84 -9.89
C LEU A 31 -4.13 -19.19 -10.60
N ARG A 32 -3.32 -19.25 -11.67
CA ARG A 32 -3.02 -20.50 -12.40
C ARG A 32 -2.09 -21.43 -11.62
N ASP A 33 -1.20 -20.88 -10.81
CA ASP A 33 -0.19 -21.67 -10.09
C ASP A 33 -0.72 -22.27 -8.78
N TYR A 34 -1.65 -21.58 -8.10
CA TYR A 34 -2.14 -21.97 -6.78
C TYR A 34 -3.56 -22.53 -6.76
N GLU A 35 -4.42 -22.16 -7.72
CA GLU A 35 -5.84 -22.55 -7.80
C GLU A 35 -6.68 -22.28 -6.51
N ASP A 36 -6.16 -21.47 -5.58
CA ASP A 36 -6.76 -21.13 -4.30
C ASP A 36 -6.56 -19.64 -3.97
N ASP A 37 -7.66 -18.93 -3.73
CA ASP A 37 -7.68 -17.48 -3.47
C ASP A 37 -6.90 -17.10 -2.21
N GLU A 38 -7.00 -17.91 -1.15
CA GLU A 38 -6.34 -17.60 0.12
C GLU A 38 -4.83 -17.69 -0.01
N GLU A 39 -4.32 -18.68 -0.74
CA GLU A 39 -2.90 -18.80 -1.00
C GLU A 39 -2.40 -17.68 -1.92
N VAL A 40 -3.15 -17.32 -2.97
CA VAL A 40 -2.82 -16.15 -3.81
C VAL A 40 -2.75 -14.87 -2.97
N ASN A 41 -3.71 -14.66 -2.06
CA ASN A 41 -3.70 -13.50 -1.16
C ASN A 41 -2.43 -13.44 -0.30
N LYS A 42 -1.99 -14.57 0.28
CA LYS A 42 -0.74 -14.64 1.05
C LYS A 42 0.48 -14.33 0.20
N GLN A 43 0.54 -14.86 -1.02
CA GLN A 43 1.66 -14.59 -1.92
C GLN A 43 1.72 -13.12 -2.34
N LEU A 44 0.58 -12.50 -2.67
CA LEU A 44 0.49 -11.07 -2.97
C LEU A 44 0.96 -10.23 -1.79
N GLU A 45 0.49 -10.51 -0.57
CA GLU A 45 0.95 -9.80 0.63
C GLU A 45 2.46 -9.98 0.84
N LYS A 46 2.98 -11.20 0.71
CA LYS A 46 4.41 -11.49 0.88
C LYS A 46 5.27 -10.75 -0.15
N MET A 47 4.85 -10.73 -1.41
CA MET A 47 5.53 -9.95 -2.45
C MET A 47 5.47 -8.46 -2.14
N GLY A 48 4.31 -7.96 -1.71
CA GLY A 48 4.12 -6.58 -1.29
C GLY A 48 5.06 -6.20 -0.14
N TYR A 49 5.17 -7.05 0.89
CA TYR A 49 6.06 -6.84 2.02
C TYR A 49 7.52 -6.67 1.58
N ASN A 50 8.01 -7.59 0.72
CA ASN A 50 9.37 -7.51 0.19
C ASN A 50 9.61 -6.26 -0.70
N ILE A 51 8.57 -5.75 -1.35
CA ILE A 51 8.63 -4.46 -2.05
C ILE A 51 8.67 -3.32 -1.04
N GLY A 52 7.80 -3.34 -0.02
CA GLY A 52 7.67 -2.30 1.01
C GLY A 52 8.98 -2.04 1.76
N ILE A 53 9.68 -3.10 2.18
CA ILE A 53 10.96 -2.98 2.89
C ILE A 53 12.05 -2.28 2.05
N ARG A 54 11.95 -2.33 0.71
CA ARG A 54 12.89 -1.65 -0.21
C ARG A 54 12.38 -0.27 -0.62
N LEU A 55 11.06 -0.14 -0.79
CA LEU A 55 10.42 1.09 -1.28
C LEU A 55 10.54 2.23 -0.28
N ILE A 56 10.56 1.92 1.02
CA ILE A 56 10.69 2.91 2.09
C ILE A 56 11.97 3.73 2.00
N GLU A 57 13.09 3.15 1.55
CA GLU A 57 14.35 3.89 1.36
C GLU A 57 14.22 4.94 0.26
N ASP A 58 13.62 4.58 -0.88
CA ASP A 58 13.32 5.54 -1.97
C ASP A 58 12.36 6.64 -1.49
N PHE A 59 11.35 6.26 -0.69
CA PHE A 59 10.37 7.20 -0.16
C PHE A 59 11.02 8.24 0.76
N LEU A 60 11.85 7.80 1.70
CA LEU A 60 12.55 8.69 2.64
C LEU A 60 13.54 9.59 1.90
N ALA A 61 14.23 9.07 0.88
CA ALA A 61 15.18 9.84 0.09
C ALA A 61 14.53 10.94 -0.77
N ARG A 62 13.26 10.79 -1.16
CA ARG A 62 12.58 11.68 -2.12
C ARG A 62 11.48 12.55 -1.53
N SER A 63 10.90 12.16 -0.40
CA SER A 63 9.74 12.85 0.18
C SER A 63 10.08 14.06 1.04
N ASN A 64 11.34 14.21 1.48
CA ASN A 64 11.76 15.18 2.52
C ASN A 64 10.93 15.08 3.81
N THR A 65 10.39 13.91 4.11
CA THR A 65 9.55 13.68 5.28
C THR A 65 10.44 13.46 6.50
N SER A 66 10.20 14.20 7.58
CA SER A 66 10.80 13.90 8.89
C SER A 66 10.18 12.64 9.49
N ARG A 67 10.84 12.06 10.49
CA ARG A 67 10.27 10.97 11.27
C ARG A 67 8.91 11.39 11.84
N CYS A 68 7.86 10.62 11.56
CA CYS A 68 6.52 10.90 12.08
C CYS A 68 6.50 10.71 13.61
N SER A 69 5.79 11.60 14.28
CA SER A 69 5.67 11.64 15.74
C SER A 69 4.62 10.67 16.29
N ASP A 70 3.53 10.47 15.54
CA ASP A 70 2.44 9.58 15.90
C ASP A 70 1.80 8.87 14.68
N PHE A 71 0.85 7.99 14.95
CA PHE A 71 0.19 7.20 13.91
C PHE A 71 -0.76 8.05 13.04
N ARG A 72 -1.24 9.20 13.53
CA ARG A 72 -2.09 10.13 12.75
C ARG A 72 -1.27 10.85 11.70
N GLU A 73 -0.11 11.35 12.07
CA GLU A 73 0.85 11.93 11.13
C GLU A 73 1.29 10.88 10.09
N THR A 74 1.54 9.64 10.55
CA THR A 74 1.86 8.51 9.66
C THR A 74 0.76 8.27 8.62
N ALA A 75 -0.51 8.24 9.04
CA ALA A 75 -1.65 8.07 8.14
C ALA A 75 -1.72 9.19 7.08
N ASP A 76 -1.50 10.43 7.50
CA ASP A 76 -1.48 11.59 6.61
C ASP A 76 -0.34 11.53 5.59
N VAL A 77 0.86 11.12 6.01
CA VAL A 77 2.01 10.93 5.13
C VAL A 77 1.76 9.82 4.11
N ILE A 78 1.20 8.69 4.56
CA ILE A 78 0.84 7.58 3.66
C ILE A 78 -0.14 8.07 2.59
N SER A 79 -1.25 8.69 2.99
CA SER A 79 -2.29 9.14 2.08
C SER A 79 -1.82 10.26 1.13
N LYS A 80 -1.29 11.36 1.68
CA LYS A 80 -1.07 12.61 0.93
C LYS A 80 0.26 12.62 0.18
N VAL A 81 1.23 11.80 0.62
CA VAL A 81 2.58 11.78 0.05
C VAL A 81 2.87 10.45 -0.63
N ALA A 82 2.80 9.33 0.08
CA ALA A 82 3.23 8.03 -0.47
C ALA A 82 2.34 7.53 -1.61
N PHE A 83 1.03 7.43 -1.39
CA PHE A 83 0.09 7.02 -2.44
C PHE A 83 0.12 7.97 -3.65
N LYS A 84 0.25 9.28 -3.40
CA LYS A 84 0.36 10.27 -4.47
C LYS A 84 1.65 10.12 -5.28
N MET A 85 2.76 9.77 -4.60
CA MET A 85 4.06 9.59 -5.24
C MET A 85 4.09 8.32 -6.10
N TYR A 86 3.58 7.20 -5.59
CA TYR A 86 3.73 5.88 -6.21
C TYR A 86 2.56 5.44 -7.09
N LEU A 87 1.33 5.81 -6.73
CA LEU A 87 0.10 5.41 -7.43
C LEU A 87 -0.67 6.59 -8.02
N GLY A 88 -0.26 7.82 -7.74
CA GLY A 88 -0.90 9.03 -8.29
C GLY A 88 -2.26 9.36 -7.66
N ILE A 89 -2.69 8.64 -6.63
CA ILE A 89 -3.96 8.84 -5.94
C ILE A 89 -3.76 9.41 -4.53
N THR A 90 -4.84 9.87 -3.89
CA THR A 90 -4.81 10.35 -2.50
C THR A 90 -6.01 9.76 -1.77
N PRO A 91 -5.85 8.58 -1.12
CA PRO A 91 -6.92 7.94 -0.37
C PRO A 91 -7.37 8.83 0.79
N VAL A 92 -8.66 8.82 1.14
CA VAL A 92 -9.16 9.55 2.31
C VAL A 92 -8.84 8.77 3.58
N VAL A 93 -8.20 9.41 4.55
CA VAL A 93 -7.98 8.85 5.89
C VAL A 93 -9.25 9.03 6.72
N SER A 94 -9.84 7.94 7.21
CA SER A 94 -11.09 7.99 7.98
C SER A 94 -11.15 6.87 9.04
N ASN A 95 -12.31 6.74 9.69
CA ASN A 95 -12.69 5.64 10.59
C ASN A 95 -11.72 5.41 11.76
N TRP A 96 -11.10 6.47 12.29
CA TRP A 96 -10.19 6.37 13.43
C TRP A 96 -10.83 5.62 14.61
N SER A 97 -10.11 4.65 15.19
CA SER A 97 -10.51 4.08 16.47
C SER A 97 -10.46 5.15 17.56
N PRO A 98 -11.26 5.01 18.65
CA PRO A 98 -11.20 5.93 19.79
C PRO A 98 -9.80 6.00 20.43
N ALA A 99 -9.05 4.89 20.40
CA ALA A 99 -7.68 4.83 20.92
C ALA A 99 -6.64 5.47 19.98
N GLY A 100 -7.01 5.79 18.73
CA GLY A 100 -6.09 6.37 17.75
C GLY A 100 -5.04 5.40 17.22
N ASP A 101 -5.24 4.10 17.44
CA ASP A 101 -4.36 3.01 17.02
C ASP A 101 -4.83 2.31 15.75
N GLU A 102 -5.99 2.69 15.18
CA GLU A 102 -6.47 2.17 13.91
C GLU A 102 -7.09 3.27 13.05
N PHE A 103 -6.94 3.15 11.74
CA PHE A 103 -7.59 4.02 10.76
C PHE A 103 -7.82 3.27 9.46
N SER A 104 -8.62 3.87 8.58
CA SER A 104 -8.89 3.34 7.24
C SER A 104 -8.39 4.29 6.16
N LEU A 105 -7.82 3.72 5.10
CA LEU A 105 -7.55 4.38 3.82
C LEU A 105 -8.68 4.04 2.86
N LEU A 106 -9.44 5.05 2.46
CA LEU A 106 -10.58 4.92 1.54
C LEU A 106 -10.14 5.36 0.14
N MET A 107 -10.20 4.45 -0.81
CA MET A 107 -9.83 4.69 -2.21
C MET A 107 -11.10 4.68 -3.06
N GLU A 108 -11.46 5.84 -3.60
CA GLU A 108 -12.55 5.95 -4.58
C GLU A 108 -12.13 5.43 -5.96
N ASN A 109 -10.86 5.61 -6.30
CA ASN A 109 -10.24 5.07 -7.49
C ASN A 109 -9.00 4.29 -7.09
N ASN A 110 -9.00 2.98 -7.37
CA ASN A 110 -7.85 2.12 -7.22
C ASN A 110 -7.28 1.80 -8.62
N PRO A 111 -6.10 2.34 -9.00
CA PRO A 111 -5.55 2.18 -10.35
C PRO A 111 -5.14 0.74 -10.67
N LEU A 112 -4.98 -0.12 -9.65
CA LEU A 112 -4.63 -1.53 -9.85
C LEU A 112 -5.79 -2.35 -10.42
N ILE A 113 -7.02 -1.90 -10.24
CA ILE A 113 -8.22 -2.64 -10.68
C ILE A 113 -8.80 -2.06 -11.98
N ASP A 114 -8.12 -1.10 -12.60
CA ASP A 114 -8.51 -0.61 -13.91
C ASP A 114 -8.51 -1.78 -14.91
N PHE A 115 -9.63 -1.97 -15.61
CA PHE A 115 -9.87 -3.07 -16.56
C PHE A 115 -9.95 -4.48 -15.95
N VAL A 116 -10.18 -4.59 -14.63
CA VAL A 116 -10.29 -5.87 -13.94
C VAL A 116 -11.75 -6.19 -13.64
N GLU A 117 -12.12 -7.44 -13.91
CA GLU A 117 -13.36 -8.07 -13.44
C GLU A 117 -12.99 -9.42 -12.84
N LEU A 118 -13.52 -9.73 -11.66
CA LEU A 118 -13.25 -11.02 -11.02
C LEU A 118 -14.10 -12.11 -11.69
N PRO A 119 -13.52 -13.28 -12.05
CA PRO A 119 -14.31 -14.39 -12.53
C PRO A 119 -15.15 -14.99 -11.40
N ASP A 120 -16.23 -15.68 -11.78
CA ASP A 120 -17.02 -16.49 -10.85
C ASP A 120 -16.12 -17.46 -10.07
N GLY A 121 -16.37 -17.57 -8.77
CA GLY A 121 -15.61 -18.45 -7.87
C GLY A 121 -14.42 -17.78 -7.17
N HIS A 122 -14.00 -16.58 -7.59
CA HIS A 122 -12.88 -15.85 -6.97
C HIS A 122 -13.29 -14.76 -5.98
N ASN A 123 -14.37 -15.01 -5.22
CA ASN A 123 -14.92 -14.03 -4.27
C ASN A 123 -13.99 -13.75 -3.08
N ASN A 124 -13.07 -14.66 -2.78
CA ASN A 124 -12.15 -14.55 -1.65
C ASN A 124 -10.85 -13.85 -2.05
N LEU A 125 -10.55 -13.72 -3.34
CA LEU A 125 -9.39 -12.99 -3.84
C LEU A 125 -9.47 -11.51 -3.46
N ASN A 126 -8.47 -11.01 -2.75
CA ASN A 126 -8.24 -9.59 -2.57
C ASN A 126 -7.25 -9.17 -3.64
N TYR A 127 -7.76 -8.77 -4.81
CA TYR A 127 -6.92 -8.55 -6.00
C TYR A 127 -5.76 -7.59 -5.74
N SER A 128 -5.96 -6.58 -4.88
CA SER A 128 -4.94 -5.58 -4.54
C SER A 128 -4.20 -5.88 -3.21
N ASN A 129 -4.14 -7.15 -2.75
CA ASN A 129 -3.48 -7.52 -1.47
C ASN A 129 -1.97 -7.23 -1.43
N LEU A 130 -1.35 -6.99 -2.59
CA LEU A 130 -0.01 -6.44 -2.68
C LEU A 130 0.14 -5.14 -1.85
N LEU A 131 -0.87 -4.27 -1.87
CA LEU A 131 -0.85 -3.00 -1.14
C LEU A 131 -0.77 -3.20 0.38
N CYS A 132 -1.46 -4.19 0.92
CA CYS A 132 -1.36 -4.56 2.33
C CYS A 132 0.07 -4.92 2.69
N GLY A 133 0.70 -5.76 1.88
CA GLY A 133 2.10 -6.14 2.04
C GLY A 133 3.03 -4.93 2.01
N VAL A 134 2.91 -4.07 1.00
CA VAL A 134 3.76 -2.88 0.84
C VAL A 134 3.68 -1.98 2.07
N LEU A 135 2.47 -1.73 2.58
CA LEU A 135 2.26 -0.91 3.77
C LEU A 135 2.90 -1.55 5.02
N LYS A 136 2.72 -2.86 5.22
CA LYS A 136 3.35 -3.59 6.34
C LYS A 136 4.87 -3.52 6.28
N GLY A 137 5.46 -3.88 5.14
CA GLY A 137 6.91 -3.89 4.99
C GLY A 137 7.53 -2.51 5.13
N ALA A 138 6.90 -1.48 4.57
CA ALA A 138 7.40 -0.11 4.68
C ALA A 138 7.34 0.43 6.12
N LEU A 139 6.24 0.15 6.84
CA LEU A 139 6.06 0.61 8.22
C LEU A 139 6.95 -0.14 9.22
N GLU A 140 7.22 -1.42 8.98
CA GLU A 140 8.15 -2.21 9.78
C GLU A 140 9.56 -1.61 9.78
N MET A 141 10.04 -1.15 8.61
CA MET A 141 11.36 -0.51 8.46
C MET A 141 11.48 0.85 9.17
N VAL A 142 10.36 1.44 9.57
CA VAL A 142 10.31 2.63 10.44
C VAL A 142 9.80 2.29 11.85
N GLN A 143 9.99 1.03 12.26
CA GLN A 143 9.77 0.50 13.60
C GLN A 143 8.29 0.50 14.04
N MET A 144 7.36 0.44 13.10
CA MET A 144 5.92 0.33 13.37
C MET A 144 5.43 -1.05 12.93
N ASP A 145 5.12 -1.91 13.90
CA ASP A 145 4.43 -3.18 13.65
C ASP A 145 2.94 -2.90 13.45
N VAL A 146 2.40 -3.30 12.30
CA VAL A 146 1.03 -3.01 11.90
C VAL A 146 0.34 -4.21 11.27
N GLU A 147 -0.96 -4.34 11.52
CA GLU A 147 -1.86 -5.18 10.74
C GLU A 147 -2.50 -4.33 9.64
N VAL A 148 -2.56 -4.85 8.41
CA VAL A 148 -3.22 -4.20 7.27
C VAL A 148 -4.13 -5.21 6.60
N LYS A 149 -5.40 -4.87 6.40
CA LYS A 149 -6.40 -5.77 5.79
C LYS A 149 -7.43 -5.03 4.94
N PHE A 150 -8.03 -5.74 4.00
CA PHE A 150 -9.21 -5.28 3.27
C PHE A 150 -10.44 -5.29 4.18
N VAL A 151 -11.28 -4.27 4.03
CA VAL A 151 -12.63 -4.20 4.63
C VAL A 151 -13.69 -4.11 3.54
N GLN A 152 -13.46 -3.28 2.52
CA GLN A 152 -14.31 -3.13 1.35
C GLN A 152 -13.47 -3.23 0.08
N ASP A 153 -14.04 -3.79 -0.98
CA ASP A 153 -13.36 -3.99 -2.26
C ASP A 153 -14.35 -3.73 -3.41
N GLN A 154 -13.99 -2.81 -4.30
CA GLN A 154 -14.81 -2.46 -5.48
C GLN A 154 -15.01 -3.65 -6.41
N LEU A 155 -14.05 -4.56 -6.49
CA LEU A 155 -14.19 -5.78 -7.29
C LEU A 155 -15.17 -6.79 -6.69
N LYS A 156 -15.59 -6.59 -5.44
CA LYS A 156 -16.58 -7.41 -4.73
C LYS A 156 -17.94 -6.71 -4.62
N GLY A 157 -18.15 -5.64 -5.38
CA GLY A 157 -19.40 -4.90 -5.46
C GLY A 157 -19.55 -3.75 -4.46
N GLU A 158 -18.51 -3.42 -3.70
CA GLU A 158 -18.51 -2.25 -2.82
C GLU A 158 -18.28 -0.95 -3.60
N ASN A 159 -18.68 0.19 -3.03
CA ASN A 159 -18.52 1.48 -3.71
C ASN A 159 -17.08 2.02 -3.70
N ILE A 160 -16.29 1.60 -2.72
CA ILE A 160 -14.91 2.06 -2.50
C ILE A 160 -14.04 0.87 -2.10
N THR A 161 -12.73 1.02 -2.28
CA THR A 161 -11.76 0.10 -1.69
C THR A 161 -11.31 0.64 -0.33
N GLU A 162 -11.49 -0.12 0.74
CA GLU A 162 -11.09 0.25 2.10
C GLU A 162 -9.99 -0.68 2.61
N LEU A 163 -8.83 -0.09 2.95
CA LEU A 163 -7.76 -0.75 3.69
C LEU A 163 -7.77 -0.27 5.14
N ARG A 164 -7.90 -1.20 6.08
CA ARG A 164 -7.82 -0.94 7.51
C ARG A 164 -6.40 -1.18 7.99
N LEU A 165 -5.82 -0.20 8.66
CA LEU A 165 -4.53 -0.30 9.32
C LEU A 165 -4.71 -0.24 10.84
N LYS A 166 -4.02 -1.13 11.54
CA LYS A 166 -3.96 -1.19 13.00
C LYS A 166 -2.51 -1.19 13.47
N PHE A 167 -2.16 -0.23 14.31
CA PHE A 167 -0.91 -0.21 15.04
C PHE A 167 -0.93 -1.30 16.13
N LEU A 168 0.07 -2.17 16.12
CA LEU A 168 0.20 -3.25 17.08
C LEU A 168 1.17 -2.86 18.19
N LYS A 169 2.39 -2.48 17.81
CA LYS A 169 3.45 -2.09 18.74
C LYS A 169 4.56 -1.34 18.00
N ARG A 170 5.39 -0.67 18.78
CA ARG A 170 6.67 -0.16 18.30
C ARG A 170 7.69 -1.28 18.38
N LEU A 171 8.47 -1.45 17.33
CA LEU A 171 9.59 -2.39 17.33
C LEU A 171 10.77 -1.75 18.04
N GLU A 172 11.44 -2.53 18.87
CA GLU A 172 12.67 -2.13 19.54
C GLU A 172 13.86 -2.55 18.67
N ASP A 173 14.85 -1.68 18.54
CA ASP A 173 16.11 -2.07 17.91
C ASP A 173 16.78 -3.12 18.80
N ALA A 174 17.02 -4.31 18.26
CA ALA A 174 17.84 -5.30 18.93
C ALA A 174 19.27 -4.75 18.99
N VAL A 175 19.69 -4.25 20.16
CA VAL A 175 21.08 -3.91 20.40
C VAL A 175 21.87 -5.23 20.30
N PRO A 176 22.89 -5.34 19.42
CA PRO A 176 23.72 -6.53 19.36
C PRO A 176 24.28 -6.83 20.75
N VAL A 177 24.15 -8.08 21.21
CA VAL A 177 24.72 -8.51 22.48
C VAL A 177 26.24 -8.45 22.35
N GLY A 178 26.86 -7.40 22.89
CA GLY A 178 28.30 -7.31 23.10
C GLY A 178 28.91 -5.96 22.73
N GLU A 179 28.77 -4.98 23.63
CA GLU A 179 29.85 -4.04 23.99
C GLU A 179 29.65 -3.68 25.48
N ASP A 180 30.15 -4.55 26.37
CA ASP A 180 30.63 -4.17 27.70
C ASP A 180 32.15 -3.93 27.62
#